data_AF-A0A843J301-F1
#
_entry.id   AF-A0A843J301-F1
#
_cell.length_a   1.000
_cell.length_b   1.000
_cell.length_c   1.000
_cell.angle_alpha   90.00
_cell.angle_beta   90.00
_cell.angle_gamma   90.00
#
_symmetry.space_group_name_H-M   'P 1'
#
loop_
_entity.id
_entity.type
_entity.pdbx_description
1 polymer ?
#
loop_
_entity_poly.entity_id
_entity_poly.type
_entity_poly.pdbx_seq_one_letter_code
_entity_poly.pdbx_strand_id
1 'polypeptide(L)'
;GPGYNIQDEFVPGHSNQRGTISMANTGQPNSGGSQFFINLVDNSYLDWDNRSTPYKHPVFGEVIDGMNVVDKIAAVKTDYSDRPMTEVKIIKASII
;
A
#
# COMPACT_ATOMS: atom_id res chain seq x y z
N GLY A 1 -5.32 -9.19 -11.32
CA GLY A 1 -5.99 -8.00 -10.78
C GLY A 1 -7.51 -8.21 -10.83
N PRO A 2 -8.31 -7.26 -10.36
CA PRO A 2 -9.76 -7.43 -10.22
C PRO A 2 -10.57 -7.27 -11.53
N GLY A 3 -9.90 -6.97 -12.65
CA GLY A 3 -10.55 -6.79 -13.96
C GLY A 3 -11.03 -5.35 -14.24
N TYR A 4 -10.83 -4.43 -13.30
CA TYR A 4 -11.11 -3.00 -13.44
C TYR A 4 -9.99 -2.16 -12.84
N ASN A 5 -9.98 -0.87 -13.18
CA ASN A 5 -9.17 0.15 -12.53
C ASN A 5 -10.05 1.25 -11.95
N ILE A 6 -9.51 2.00 -11.00
CA ILE A 6 -10.15 3.14 -10.35
C ILE A 6 -9.36 4.43 -10.59
N GLN A 7 -10.02 5.57 -10.45
CA GLN A 7 -9.41 6.90 -10.53
C GLN A 7 -8.50 7.14 -9.33
N ASP A 8 -7.39 7.84 -9.54
CA ASP A 8 -6.50 8.26 -8.45
C ASP A 8 -7.17 9.33 -7.58
N GLU A 9 -7.13 9.15 -6.26
CA GLU A 9 -7.69 10.07 -5.27
C GLU A 9 -6.58 10.85 -4.55
N PHE A 10 -6.18 11.99 -5.12
CA PHE A 10 -5.12 12.83 -4.56
C PHE A 10 -5.67 13.86 -3.57
N VAL A 11 -5.58 13.54 -2.28
CA VAL A 11 -6.04 14.41 -1.18
C VAL A 11 -4.85 15.21 -0.62
N PRO A 12 -4.94 16.55 -0.52
CA PRO A 12 -3.91 17.36 0.11
C PRO A 12 -3.66 16.96 1.57
N GLY A 13 -2.39 16.84 1.96
CA GLY A 13 -2.00 16.47 3.33
C GLY A 13 -1.95 14.97 3.61
N HIS A 14 -2.51 14.12 2.72
CA HIS A 14 -2.30 12.68 2.80
C HIS A 14 -0.89 12.34 2.32
N SER A 15 -0.12 11.66 3.17
CA SER A 15 1.26 11.28 2.92
C SER A 15 1.47 9.81 3.29
N ASN A 16 2.33 9.12 2.56
CA ASN A 16 2.68 7.71 2.72
C ASN A 16 3.58 7.50 3.96
N GLN A 17 3.08 7.89 5.13
CA GLN A 17 3.74 7.74 6.42
C GLN A 17 3.60 6.31 6.95
N ARG A 18 4.44 5.91 7.90
CA ARG A 18 4.34 4.60 8.55
C ARG A 18 2.91 4.35 9.06
N GLY A 19 2.38 3.16 8.76
CA GLY A 19 1.05 2.71 9.17
C GLY A 19 -0.08 3.09 8.21
N THR A 20 0.17 3.95 7.21
CA THR A 20 -0.84 4.28 6.20
C THR A 20 -1.04 3.13 5.21
N ILE A 21 -2.26 3.04 4.67
CA ILE A 21 -2.68 2.09 3.64
C ILE A 21 -2.83 2.86 2.32
N SER A 22 -2.15 2.37 1.29
CA SER A 22 -2.05 3.05 0.00
C SER A 22 -2.37 2.12 -1.17
N MET A 23 -2.86 2.73 -2.26
CA MET A 23 -3.23 1.98 -3.46
C MET A 23 -2.00 1.67 -4.34
N ALA A 24 -1.81 0.40 -4.65
CA ALA A 24 -0.80 -0.04 -5.62
C ALA A 24 -1.32 0.18 -7.05
N ASN A 25 -0.42 0.47 -7.98
CA ASN A 25 -0.76 0.79 -9.37
C ASN A 25 0.34 0.28 -10.32
N THR A 26 0.14 0.44 -11.63
CA THR A 26 1.13 -0.01 -12.65
C THR A 26 2.15 1.07 -13.02
N GLY A 27 2.14 2.20 -12.31
CA GLY A 27 2.90 3.41 -12.66
C GLY A 27 2.21 4.31 -13.69
N GLN A 28 1.04 3.93 -14.20
CA GLN A 28 0.20 4.80 -15.04
C GLN A 28 -0.89 5.48 -14.20
N PRO A 29 -1.34 6.71 -14.54
CA PRO A 29 -2.49 7.33 -13.88
C PRO A 29 -3.74 6.45 -13.94
N ASN A 30 -4.54 6.44 -12.88
CA ASN A 30 -5.82 5.71 -12.79
C ASN A 30 -5.69 4.20 -13.10
N SER A 31 -4.60 3.59 -12.64
CA SER A 31 -4.31 2.16 -12.84
C SER A 31 -4.37 1.33 -11.56
N GLY A 32 -4.83 1.93 -10.46
CA GLY A 32 -5.13 1.21 -9.22
C GLY A 32 -6.27 0.22 -9.44
N GLY A 33 -6.15 -0.98 -8.88
CA GLY A 33 -7.14 -2.05 -8.98
C GLY A 33 -7.65 -2.45 -7.60
N SER A 34 -7.22 -3.62 -7.13
CA SER A 34 -7.57 -4.15 -5.79
C SER A 34 -6.35 -4.38 -4.91
N GLN A 35 -5.16 -4.06 -5.40
CA GLN A 35 -3.92 -4.28 -4.67
C GLN A 35 -3.62 -3.05 -3.82
N PHE A 36 -3.33 -3.26 -2.55
CA PHE A 36 -2.91 -2.22 -1.62
C PHE A 36 -1.60 -2.63 -0.95
N PHE A 37 -0.94 -1.65 -0.34
CA PHE A 37 0.21 -1.89 0.53
C PHE A 37 0.08 -1.09 1.82
N ILE A 38 0.83 -1.50 2.84
CA ILE A 38 0.92 -0.80 4.12
C ILE A 38 2.34 -0.26 4.25
N ASN A 39 2.48 1.02 4.56
CA ASN A 39 3.78 1.66 4.74
C ASN A 39 4.44 1.23 6.06
N LEU A 40 5.61 0.62 6.00
CA LEU A 40 6.39 0.23 7.18
C LEU A 40 7.26 1.37 7.73
N VAL A 41 7.55 2.36 6.91
CA VAL A 41 8.34 3.56 7.23
C VAL A 41 7.73 4.75 6.47
N ASP A 42 8.23 5.95 6.71
CA ASP A 42 7.79 7.13 5.97
C ASP A 42 8.35 7.12 4.55
N ASN A 43 7.48 6.95 3.57
CA ASN A 43 7.78 6.84 2.15
C ASN A 43 7.27 8.05 1.37
N SER A 44 7.63 9.26 1.81
CA SER A 44 7.17 10.52 1.18
C SER A 44 7.56 10.68 -0.29
N TYR A 45 8.47 9.86 -0.79
CA TYR A 45 8.81 9.77 -2.21
C TYR A 45 7.71 9.10 -3.06
N LEU A 46 6.70 8.48 -2.44
CA LEU A 46 5.51 7.93 -3.09
C LEU A 46 4.34 8.93 -3.13
N ASP A 47 4.49 10.07 -2.45
CA ASP A 47 3.42 11.06 -2.31
C ASP A 47 3.07 11.73 -3.65
N TRP A 48 1.79 12.01 -3.82
CA TRP A 48 1.27 12.51 -5.09
C TRP A 48 1.82 13.89 -5.45
N ASP A 49 2.04 14.72 -4.43
CA ASP A 49 2.53 16.09 -4.55
C ASP A 49 4.06 16.18 -4.52
N ASN A 50 4.77 15.08 -4.25
CA ASN A 50 6.22 15.04 -4.33
C ASN A 50 6.69 15.07 -5.79
N ARG A 51 7.07 16.25 -6.28
CA ARG A 51 7.52 16.46 -7.66
C ARG A 51 8.91 15.90 -7.97
N SER A 52 9.63 15.40 -6.95
CA SER A 52 10.98 14.85 -7.12
C SER A 52 10.98 13.43 -7.66
N THR A 53 9.82 12.75 -7.67
CA THR A 53 9.68 11.37 -8.15
C THR A 53 8.46 11.24 -9.09
N PRO A 54 8.48 10.24 -9.99
CA PRO A 54 7.32 9.94 -10.82
C PRO A 54 6.26 9.12 -10.09
N TYR A 55 6.54 8.62 -8.88
CA TYR A 55 5.65 7.74 -8.13
C TYR A 55 4.53 8.52 -7.48
N LYS A 56 3.31 7.99 -7.57
CA LYS A 56 2.08 8.61 -7.09
C LYS A 56 1.17 7.51 -6.53
N HIS A 57 1.11 7.39 -5.20
CA HIS A 57 0.28 6.38 -4.53
C HIS A 57 -0.71 7.05 -3.56
N PRO A 58 -2.01 7.09 -3.90
CA PRO A 58 -3.06 7.60 -3.02
C PRO A 58 -3.11 6.83 -1.69
N VAL A 59 -3.04 7.57 -0.58
CA VAL A 59 -3.34 7.06 0.77
C VAL A 59 -4.84 7.18 1.01
N PHE A 60 -5.46 6.09 1.45
CA PHE A 60 -6.91 6.03 1.68
C PHE A 60 -7.30 5.50 3.07
N GLY A 61 -6.33 5.20 3.93
CA GLY A 61 -6.58 4.76 5.30
C GLY A 61 -5.31 4.59 6.11
N GLU A 62 -5.46 4.14 7.34
CA GLU A 62 -4.37 3.86 8.26
C GLU A 62 -4.68 2.67 9.17
N VAL A 63 -3.64 2.01 9.65
CA VAL A 63 -3.74 0.91 10.60
C VAL A 63 -3.89 1.49 12.01
N ILE A 64 -5.11 1.41 12.56
CA ILE A 64 -5.42 1.90 13.92
C ILE A 64 -5.09 0.88 15.03
N ASP A 65 -5.04 -0.41 14.68
CA ASP A 65 -4.67 -1.51 15.57
C ASP A 65 -3.97 -2.63 14.77
N GLY A 66 -3.06 -3.36 15.41
CA GLY A 66 -2.37 -4.50 14.80
C GLY A 66 -1.12 -4.17 13.98
N MET A 67 -0.51 -2.98 14.15
CA MET A 67 0.78 -2.66 13.49
C MET A 67 1.90 -3.66 13.84
N ASN A 68 1.88 -4.24 15.04
CA ASN A 68 2.80 -5.32 15.42
C ASN A 68 2.61 -6.60 14.58
N VAL A 69 1.40 -6.85 14.05
CA VAL A 69 1.14 -7.97 13.12
C VAL A 69 1.69 -7.61 11.74
N VAL A 70 1.50 -6.37 11.29
CA VAL A 70 2.09 -5.87 10.04
C VAL A 70 3.62 -6.01 10.07
N ASP A 71 4.26 -5.60 11.16
CA ASP A 71 5.71 -5.74 11.35
C ASP A 71 6.16 -7.22 11.30
N LYS A 72 5.38 -8.14 11.88
CA LYS A 72 5.66 -9.59 11.80
C LYS A 72 5.54 -10.13 10.38
N ILE A 73 4.55 -9.67 9.61
CA ILE A 73 4.38 -10.05 8.21
C ILE A 73 5.59 -9.58 7.39
N ALA A 74 6.07 -8.36 7.62
CA ALA A 74 7.23 -7.81 6.93
C ALA A 74 8.53 -8.58 7.19
N ALA A 75 8.64 -9.28 8.32
CA ALA A 75 9.83 -10.02 8.73
C ALA A 75 9.86 -11.48 8.26
N VAL A 76 8.84 -11.96 7.56
CA VAL A 76 8.81 -13.35 7.06
C VAL A 76 9.89 -13.57 5.99
N LYS A 77 10.38 -14.79 5.85
CA LYS A 77 11.35 -15.13 4.80
C LYS A 77 10.70 -15.00 3.42
N THR A 78 11.39 -14.35 2.50
CA THR A 78 10.99 -14.17 1.11
C THR A 78 11.92 -14.89 0.14
N ASP A 79 11.44 -15.12 -1.08
CA ASP A 79 12.28 -15.51 -2.21
C ASP A 79 13.01 -14.30 -2.83
N TYR A 80 13.71 -14.52 -3.94
CA TYR A 80 14.46 -13.47 -4.65
C TYR A 80 13.57 -12.33 -5.21
N SER A 81 12.27 -12.56 -5.34
CA SER A 81 11.29 -11.60 -5.87
C SER A 81 10.41 -11.01 -4.77
N ASP A 82 10.88 -11.04 -3.52
CA ASP A 82 10.18 -10.56 -2.32
C ASP A 82 8.85 -11.27 -2.01
N ARG A 83 8.58 -12.42 -2.63
CA ARG A 83 7.40 -13.21 -2.31
C ARG A 83 7.63 -14.02 -1.04
N PRO A 84 6.73 -13.99 -0.04
CA PRO A 84 6.84 -14.84 1.14
C PRO A 84 6.98 -16.32 0.79
N MET A 85 8.00 -17.00 1.36
CA MET A 85 8.22 -18.43 1.17
C MET A 85 7.12 -19.28 1.83
N THR A 86 6.52 -18.75 2.89
CA THR A 86 5.30 -19.29 3.51
C THR A 86 4.17 -18.29 3.27
N GLU A 87 3.04 -18.77 2.77
CA GLU A 87 1.91 -17.93 2.40
C GLU A 87 1.39 -17.14 3.61
N VAL A 88 1.30 -15.82 3.46
CA VAL A 88 0.59 -14.92 4.39
C VAL A 88 -0.75 -14.58 3.76
N LYS A 89 -1.84 -15.06 4.37
CA LYS A 89 -3.17 -15.01 3.77
C LYS A 89 -4.15 -14.16 4.58
N ILE A 90 -4.85 -13.26 3.90
CA ILE A 90 -6.05 -12.62 4.44
C ILE A 90 -7.18 -13.65 4.36
N ILE A 91 -7.59 -14.20 5.50
CA ILE A 91 -8.64 -15.22 5.56
C ILE A 91 -10.03 -14.60 5.34
N LYS A 92 -10.24 -13.40 5.88
CA LYS A 92 -11.48 -12.64 5.79
C LYS A 92 -11.20 -11.15 5.96
N ALA A 93 -11.91 -10.32 5.21
CA ALA A 93 -12.03 -8.89 5.45
C ALA A 93 -13.52 -8.55 5.65
N SER A 94 -13.82 -7.69 6.62
CA SER A 94 -15.20 -7.27 6.92
C SER A 94 -15.23 -5.82 7.37
N ILE A 95 -16.30 -5.13 7.00
CA ILE A 95 -16.65 -3.83 7.56
C ILE A 95 -17.22 -4.09 8.96
N ILE A 96 -16.77 -3.30 9.94
CA ILE A 96 -17.19 -3.37 11.35
C ILE A 96 -18.31 -2.36 11.58
#